data_AF-A0A7V6H200-F1
#
_entry.id   AF-A0A7V6H200-F1
#
_cell.length_a   1.000
_cell.length_b   1.000
_cell.length_c   1.000
_cell.angle_alpha   90.00
_cell.angle_beta   90.00
_cell.angle_gamma   90.00
#
_symmetry.space_group_name_H-M   'P 1'
#
loop_
_entity.id
_entity.type
_entity.pdbx_description
1 polymer ?
#
loop_
_entity_poly.entity_id
_entity_poly.type
_entity_poly.pdbx_seq_one_letter_code
_entity_poly.pdbx_strand_id
1 'polypeptide(L)'
;MRALSLFLSIAVLSLSCACGQSQTSTTDPKYVFENPAPHTPVVLPDEVEFASSPKNIILLIGDGMGVTQVYSALTANQGQLNLVHMKNVGFSQTQSADNYTTDSAAGGTALATGQRVKNGVVAMD
;
A
#
# COMPACT_ATOMS: atom_id res chain seq x y z
N MET A 1 31.08 -34.69 41.08
CA MET A 1 31.35 -35.15 39.69
C MET A 1 30.18 -34.91 38.72
N ARG A 2 28.90 -34.96 39.14
CA ARG A 2 27.74 -34.70 38.26
C ARG A 2 27.56 -33.24 37.81
N ALA A 3 27.99 -32.26 38.61
CA ALA A 3 27.89 -30.85 38.24
C ALA A 3 28.86 -30.45 37.10
N LEU A 4 30.06 -31.05 37.06
CA LEU A 4 31.07 -30.74 36.05
C LEU A 4 30.70 -31.28 34.66
N SER A 5 30.03 -32.44 34.59
CA SER A 5 29.52 -32.97 33.31
C SER A 5 28.35 -32.16 32.77
N LEU A 6 27.53 -31.55 33.65
CA LEU A 6 26.40 -30.71 33.27
C LEU A 6 26.86 -29.35 32.72
N PHE A 7 27.90 -28.75 33.32
CA PHE A 7 28.50 -27.51 32.80
C PHE A 7 29.21 -27.72 31.45
N LEU A 8 29.88 -28.86 31.27
CA LEU A 8 30.57 -29.17 30.02
C LEU A 8 29.58 -29.42 28.86
N SER A 9 28.41 -30.01 29.16
CA SER A 9 27.37 -30.24 28.14
C SER A 9 26.61 -28.96 27.76
N ILE A 10 26.40 -28.03 28.69
CA ILE A 10 25.81 -26.71 28.38
C ILE A 10 26.75 -25.87 27.51
N ALA A 11 28.07 -25.89 27.78
CA ALA A 11 29.05 -25.15 26.99
C ALA A 11 29.18 -25.68 25.54
N VAL A 12 29.09 -27.00 25.34
CA VAL A 12 29.13 -27.63 24.01
C VAL A 12 27.84 -27.34 23.21
N LEU A 13 26.70 -27.21 23.89
CA LEU A 13 25.42 -26.87 23.26
C LEU A 13 25.36 -25.40 22.80
N SER A 14 26.00 -24.48 23.53
CA SER A 14 26.11 -23.08 23.10
C SER A 14 27.06 -22.88 21.90
N LEU A 15 28.08 -23.74 21.74
CA LEU A 15 29.07 -23.61 20.67
C LEU A 15 28.58 -24.17 19.32
N SER A 16 27.65 -25.12 19.36
CA SER A 16 27.03 -25.71 18.16
C SER A 16 25.86 -24.87 17.61
N CYS A 17 25.33 -23.91 18.38
CA CYS A 17 24.30 -23.00 17.90
C CYS A 17 24.88 -21.82 17.09
N ALA A 18 26.19 -21.53 17.23
CA ALA A 18 26.85 -20.40 16.56
C ALA A 18 27.28 -20.67 15.11
N CYS A 19 27.36 -21.94 14.66
CA CYS A 19 27.76 -22.27 13.28
C CYS A 19 26.58 -22.51 12.31
N GLY A 20 25.34 -22.44 12.79
CA GLY A 20 24.14 -22.78 12.01
C GLY A 20 23.42 -21.58 11.37
N GLN A 21 23.71 -20.34 11.78
CA GLN A 21 23.23 -19.17 11.07
C GLN A 21 24.24 -18.78 10.01
N SER A 22 24.24 -19.55 8.91
CA SER A 22 24.72 -18.99 7.65
C SER A 22 23.89 -17.74 7.40
N GLN A 23 24.50 -16.57 7.56
CA GLN A 23 23.99 -15.34 6.97
C GLN A 23 23.91 -15.62 5.48
N THR A 24 22.75 -16.05 5.00
CA THR A 24 22.40 -15.87 3.60
C THR A 24 22.39 -14.36 3.37
N SER A 25 23.56 -13.84 2.99
CA SER A 25 23.70 -12.58 2.29
C SER A 25 23.06 -12.76 0.93
N THR A 26 21.74 -12.88 0.92
CA THR A 26 20.91 -12.93 -0.28
C THR A 26 20.10 -11.64 -0.28
N THR A 27 20.79 -10.51 -0.35
CA THR A 27 20.22 -9.32 -0.96
C THR A 27 20.20 -9.55 -2.47
N ASP A 28 19.40 -10.53 -2.92
CA ASP A 28 19.11 -10.65 -4.35
C ASP A 28 18.32 -9.39 -4.72
N PRO A 29 18.86 -8.53 -5.62
CA PRO A 29 18.24 -7.25 -5.96
C PRO A 29 16.84 -7.39 -6.55
N LYS A 30 16.40 -8.61 -6.91
CA LYS A 30 15.01 -8.88 -7.30
C LYS A 30 14.01 -8.80 -6.14
N TYR A 31 14.45 -9.02 -4.90
CA TYR A 31 13.58 -9.09 -3.73
C TYR A 31 13.77 -7.91 -2.77
N VAL A 32 14.72 -7.03 -3.05
CA VAL A 32 14.98 -5.83 -2.26
C VAL A 32 14.75 -4.62 -3.14
N PHE A 33 13.76 -3.80 -2.77
CA PHE A 33 13.53 -2.50 -3.39
C PHE A 33 13.96 -1.41 -2.43
N GLU A 34 14.87 -0.55 -2.88
CA GLU A 34 15.23 0.69 -2.22
C GLU A 34 14.93 1.85 -3.17
N ASN A 35 14.21 2.85 -2.68
CA ASN A 35 13.92 4.05 -3.45
C ASN A 35 15.10 5.03 -3.34
N PRO A 36 15.84 5.30 -4.42
CA PRO A 36 17.02 6.17 -4.39
C PRO A 36 16.66 7.65 -4.20
N ALA A 37 15.41 8.05 -4.44
CA ALA A 37 14.94 9.42 -4.29
C ALA A 37 13.51 9.45 -3.71
N PRO A 38 13.37 9.29 -2.38
CA PRO A 38 12.08 9.38 -1.71
C PRO A 38 11.43 10.76 -1.92
N HIS A 39 10.14 10.75 -2.21
CA HIS A 39 9.31 11.95 -2.32
C HIS A 39 8.98 12.50 -0.93
N THR A 40 9.20 13.80 -0.72
CA THR A 40 8.81 14.48 0.51
C THR A 40 7.37 15.00 0.40
N PRO A 41 6.45 14.61 1.30
CA PRO A 41 5.09 15.12 1.29
C PRO A 41 5.01 16.64 1.43
N VAL A 42 3.97 17.21 0.83
CA VAL A 42 3.64 18.63 0.97
C VAL A 42 3.04 18.84 2.35
N VAL A 43 3.60 19.78 3.10
CA VAL A 43 3.05 20.20 4.40
C VAL A 43 1.92 21.19 4.13
N LEU A 44 0.72 20.83 4.55
CA LEU A 44 -0.45 21.68 4.53
C LEU A 44 -0.74 22.19 5.95
N PRO A 45 -1.29 23.39 6.11
CA PRO A 45 -1.73 23.87 7.43
C PRO A 45 -2.83 22.96 7.99
N ASP A 46 -2.76 22.68 9.30
CA ASP A 46 -3.71 21.79 9.98
C ASP A 46 -5.13 22.37 9.99
N GLU A 47 -5.21 23.69 10.16
CA GLU A 47 -6.44 24.48 10.20
C GLU A 47 -6.57 25.32 8.92
N VAL A 48 -7.59 24.99 8.13
CA VAL A 48 -8.00 25.75 6.95
C VAL A 48 -9.49 25.97 7.07
N GLU A 49 -9.89 27.24 7.09
CA GLU A 49 -11.29 27.62 7.00
C GLU A 49 -11.77 27.37 5.55
N PHE A 50 -12.63 26.38 5.38
CA PHE A 50 -13.24 26.10 4.08
C PHE A 50 -14.50 26.94 3.90
N ALA A 51 -14.69 27.49 2.69
CA ALA A 51 -15.96 28.09 2.32
C ALA A 51 -17.09 27.05 2.38
N SER A 52 -18.33 27.51 2.55
CA SER A 52 -19.51 26.65 2.60
C SER A 52 -19.72 25.80 1.34
N SER A 53 -19.16 26.23 0.20
CA SER A 53 -19.21 25.49 -1.06
C SER A 53 -17.86 25.53 -1.77
N PRO A 54 -17.45 24.42 -2.43
CA PRO A 54 -16.20 24.38 -3.17
C PRO A 54 -16.31 25.17 -4.48
N LYS A 55 -15.30 25.98 -4.78
CA LYS A 55 -15.18 26.67 -6.08
C LYS A 55 -14.71 25.73 -7.20
N ASN A 56 -13.83 24.80 -6.86
CA ASN A 56 -13.19 23.88 -7.80
C ASN A 56 -13.32 22.45 -7.31
N ILE A 57 -13.50 21.52 -8.24
CA ILE A 57 -13.51 20.07 -7.98
C ILE A 57 -12.35 19.46 -8.76
N ILE A 58 -11.43 18.81 -8.05
CA ILE A 58 -10.32 18.06 -8.63
C ILE A 58 -10.53 16.59 -8.26
N LEU A 59 -10.75 15.76 -9.27
CA LEU A 59 -10.88 14.31 -9.11
C LEU A 59 -9.60 13.63 -9.60
N LEU A 60 -8.90 12.95 -8.70
CA LEU A 60 -7.70 12.17 -9.02
C LEU A 60 -8.08 10.70 -9.11
N ILE A 61 -7.90 10.10 -10.28
CA ILE A 61 -8.23 8.69 -10.53
C ILE A 61 -6.93 7.89 -10.64
N GLY A 62 -6.69 7.02 -9.67
CA GLY A 62 -5.66 5.98 -9.77
C GLY A 62 -6.25 4.74 -10.42
N ASP A 63 -6.04 4.56 -11.72
CA ASP A 63 -6.52 3.39 -12.44
C ASP A 63 -5.88 2.10 -11.86
N GLY A 64 -6.71 1.11 -11.51
CA GLY A 64 -6.27 -0.11 -10.85
C GLY A 64 -5.66 0.08 -9.45
N MET A 65 -5.81 1.26 -8.82
CA MET A 65 -5.21 1.57 -7.53
C MET A 65 -6.08 1.10 -6.36
N GLY A 66 -5.92 -0.15 -5.96
CA GLY A 66 -6.49 -0.70 -4.73
C GLY A 66 -5.66 -0.37 -3.47
N VAL A 67 -6.14 -0.83 -2.32
CA VAL A 67 -5.45 -0.65 -1.03
C VAL A 67 -4.05 -1.24 -1.02
N THR A 68 -3.82 -2.33 -1.74
CA THR A 68 -2.51 -2.98 -1.85
C THR A 68 -1.54 -2.11 -2.65
N GLN A 69 -1.98 -1.48 -3.74
CA GLN A 69 -1.16 -0.54 -4.51
C GLN A 69 -0.79 0.70 -3.69
N VAL A 70 -1.74 1.26 -2.94
CA VAL A 70 -1.47 2.41 -2.04
C VAL A 70 -0.43 2.03 -0.98
N TYR A 71 -0.57 0.86 -0.35
CA TYR A 71 0.37 0.40 0.67
C TYR A 71 1.77 0.07 0.10
N SER A 72 1.83 -0.49 -1.10
CA SER A 72 3.10 -0.70 -1.82
C SER A 72 3.79 0.63 -2.11
N ALA A 73 3.06 1.65 -2.56
CA ALA A 73 3.61 2.99 -2.79
C ALA A 73 4.08 3.65 -1.49
N LEU A 74 3.34 3.46 -0.39
CA LEU A 74 3.73 3.94 0.93
C LEU A 74 5.05 3.30 1.39
N THR A 75 5.17 1.98 1.24
CA THR A 75 6.39 1.23 1.55
C THR A 75 7.56 1.67 0.67
N ALA A 76 7.33 1.80 -0.63
CA ALA A 76 8.32 2.29 -1.59
C ALA A 76 8.80 3.71 -1.27
N ASN A 77 7.93 4.53 -0.67
CA ASN A 77 8.26 5.90 -0.28
C ASN A 77 8.51 6.04 1.24
N GLN A 78 9.06 5.00 1.87
CA GLN A 78 9.55 5.03 3.25
C GLN A 78 8.49 5.49 4.28
N GLY A 79 7.23 5.10 4.07
CA GLY A 79 6.13 5.44 4.98
C GLY A 79 5.49 6.80 4.72
N GLN A 80 5.85 7.51 3.65
CA GLN A 80 5.39 8.88 3.39
C GLN A 80 4.59 8.96 2.08
N LEU A 81 3.40 9.55 2.08
CA LEU A 81 2.64 9.88 0.85
C LEU A 81 1.72 11.08 1.10
N ASN A 82 1.48 11.92 0.09
CA ASN A 82 0.47 12.98 0.21
C ASN A 82 -0.95 12.42 0.43
N LEU A 83 -1.24 11.23 -0.11
CA LEU A 83 -2.55 10.59 -0.01
C LEU A 83 -2.93 10.24 1.43
N VAL A 84 -1.96 9.93 2.30
CA VAL A 84 -2.25 9.55 3.70
C VAL A 84 -2.61 10.75 4.58
N HIS A 85 -2.40 11.98 4.09
CA HIS A 85 -2.79 13.21 4.79
C HIS A 85 -4.24 13.64 4.50
N MET A 86 -4.98 12.91 3.66
CA MET A 86 -6.39 13.20 3.40
C MET A 86 -7.24 13.00 4.65
N LYS A 87 -7.99 14.03 5.06
CA LYS A 87 -8.80 14.02 6.29
C LYS A 87 -9.96 13.01 6.27
N ASN A 88 -10.47 12.68 5.08
CA ASN A 88 -11.62 11.81 4.90
C ASN A 88 -11.23 10.60 4.04
N VAL A 89 -11.60 9.41 4.49
CA VAL A 89 -11.33 8.14 3.81
C VAL A 89 -12.60 7.29 3.82
N GLY A 90 -12.87 6.59 2.73
CA GLY A 90 -14.00 5.67 2.61
C GLY A 90 -13.76 4.59 1.55
N PHE A 91 -14.58 3.55 1.57
CA PHE A 91 -14.56 2.49 0.57
C PHE A 91 -15.67 2.70 -0.46
N SER A 92 -15.35 2.41 -1.72
CA SER A 92 -16.29 2.45 -2.82
C SER A 92 -16.60 1.03 -3.31
N GLN A 93 -17.87 0.77 -3.60
CA GLN A 93 -18.33 -0.45 -4.25
C GLN A 93 -18.21 -0.30 -5.76
N THR A 94 -17.30 -1.07 -6.37
CA THR A 94 -16.85 -0.87 -7.76
C THR A 94 -17.46 -1.83 -8.77
N GLN A 95 -18.39 -2.71 -8.40
CA GLN A 95 -19.03 -3.63 -9.34
C GLN A 95 -19.76 -2.90 -10.47
N SER A 96 -19.72 -3.47 -11.69
CA SER A 96 -20.48 -2.98 -12.84
C SER A 96 -21.95 -3.39 -12.72
N ALA A 97 -22.78 -3.00 -13.70
CA ALA A 97 -24.20 -3.39 -13.71
C ALA A 97 -24.42 -4.90 -13.94
N ASP A 98 -23.45 -5.59 -14.56
CA ASP A 98 -23.56 -6.99 -15.00
C ASP A 98 -22.45 -7.91 -14.45
N ASN A 99 -21.42 -7.36 -13.80
CA ASN A 99 -20.29 -8.15 -13.32
C ASN A 99 -19.75 -7.66 -11.97
N TYR A 100 -19.23 -8.60 -11.17
CA TYR A 100 -18.62 -8.26 -9.88
C TYR A 100 -17.28 -7.53 -10.07
N THR A 101 -16.54 -7.87 -11.13
CA THR A 101 -15.30 -7.20 -11.51
C THR A 101 -15.58 -6.21 -12.64
N THR A 102 -15.53 -4.91 -12.34
CA THR A 102 -15.67 -3.84 -13.33
C THR A 102 -14.44 -3.74 -14.23
N ASP A 103 -14.65 -3.25 -15.44
CA ASP A 103 -13.57 -2.70 -16.27
C ASP A 103 -13.44 -1.17 -16.08
N SER A 104 -12.42 -0.57 -16.70
CA SER A 104 -12.17 0.87 -16.61
C SER A 104 -13.23 1.70 -17.35
N ALA A 105 -13.90 1.15 -18.37
CA ALA A 105 -14.96 1.83 -19.12
C ALA A 105 -16.23 2.05 -18.26
N ALA A 106 -16.73 0.97 -17.65
CA ALA A 106 -17.88 1.05 -16.77
C ALA A 106 -17.58 1.84 -15.49
N GLY A 107 -16.38 1.63 -14.91
CA GLY A 107 -15.92 2.37 -13.74
C GLY A 107 -15.81 3.88 -14.00
N GLY A 108 -15.21 4.27 -15.13
CA GLY A 108 -15.12 5.67 -15.55
C GLY A 108 -16.49 6.31 -15.76
N THR A 109 -17.43 5.57 -16.35
CA THR A 109 -18.82 6.03 -16.53
C THR A 109 -19.51 6.26 -15.20
N ALA A 110 -19.38 5.34 -14.25
CA ALA A 110 -19.95 5.47 -12.91
C ALA A 110 -19.37 6.67 -12.15
N LEU A 111 -18.06 6.91 -12.26
CA LEU A 111 -17.41 8.07 -11.64
C LEU A 111 -17.85 9.41 -12.26
N ALA A 112 -18.05 9.45 -13.58
CA ALA A 112 -18.40 10.68 -14.28
C ALA A 112 -19.90 11.03 -14.21
N THR A 113 -20.76 10.01 -14.23
CA THR A 113 -22.22 10.20 -14.35
C THR A 113 -23.00 9.84 -13.09
N GLY A 114 -22.38 9.13 -12.15
CA GLY A 114 -23.06 8.56 -10.98
C GLY A 114 -23.90 7.32 -11.29
N GLN A 115 -23.88 6.80 -12.52
CA GLN A 115 -24.67 5.64 -12.96
C GLN A 115 -23.77 4.47 -13.35
N ARG A 116 -24.11 3.28 -12.86
CA ARG A 116 -23.40 2.04 -13.23
C ARG A 116 -23.90 1.54 -14.58
N VAL A 117 -22.97 1.08 -15.41
CA VAL A 117 -23.24 0.50 -16.73
C VAL A 117 -22.59 -0.88 -16.83
N LYS A 118 -22.86 -1.61 -17.92
CA LYS A 118 -22.25 -2.92 -18.19
C LYS A 118 -20.79 -2.78 -18.53
N ASN A 119 -19.99 -3.84 -18.33
CA ASN A 119 -18.59 -3.84 -18.76
C ASN A 119 -18.48 -3.58 -20.28
N GLY A 120 -17.45 -2.84 -20.67
CA GLY A 120 -17.19 -2.44 -22.06
C GLY A 120 -18.02 -1.25 -22.54
N VAL A 121 -18.92 -0.71 -21.71
CA VAL A 121 -19.79 0.41 -22.07
C VAL A 121 -19.26 1.72 -21.49
N VAL A 122 -19.24 2.77 -22.32
CA VAL A 122 -18.90 4.13 -21.91
C VAL A 122 -20.09 5.04 -22.15
N ALA A 123 -20.62 5.65 -21.07
CA ALA A 123 -21.65 6.69 -21.11
C ALA A 123 -22.92 6.33 -21.93
N MET A 124 -23.34 5.05 -21.90
CA MET A 124 -24.60 4.57 -22.48
C MET A 124 -25.37 3.79 -21.40
N ASP A 125 -26.70 3.71 -21.51
CA ASP A 125 -27.55 2.93 -20.60
C ASP A 125 -27.84 1.50 -21.10
#